data_AF-A0A0M0KB20-F1
#
_entry.id   AF-A0A0M0KB20-F1
#
_cell.length_a   1.000
_cell.length_b   1.000
_cell.length_c   1.000
_cell.angle_alpha   90.00
_cell.angle_beta   90.00
_cell.angle_gamma   90.00
#
_symmetry.space_group_name_H-M   'P 1'
#
loop_
_entity.id
_entity.type
_entity.pdbx_description
1 polymer ?
#
loop_
_entity_poly.entity_id
_entity_poly.type
_entity_poly.pdbx_seq_one_letter_code
_entity_poly.pdbx_strand_id
1 'polypeptide(L)'
;MLELAHTKVLCSVFGPHQAEGREYMQQGQLECTVRLASFARRGACRTRAGGPSVSAEERALSLDLAAALAPSVQLHLLPKSVVAVHVLVLQDDGGVLSAAVSCASLALADATIGLYGMVAAVGGGMLGEAVALDCDAAELDASVGSLTVACMPALDQLTLLRHEGAVPFERAIEGLQLGLEGCSLLHGQMAAALRKAVEARARQAVAAEARAAQALAHHVAQGGEQPAGEAPIADMEAVADPSDGADRADGADAKVRGKRSRDVMAMKGGEAAR
;
A
#
# COMPACT_ATOMS: atom_id res chain seq x y z
N MET A 1 10.70 3.04 -4.73
CA MET A 1 11.50 3.64 -3.63
C MET A 1 11.88 5.03 -4.06
N LEU A 2 11.79 6.00 -3.16
CA LEU A 2 12.14 7.39 -3.41
C LEU A 2 13.12 7.84 -2.33
N GLU A 3 14.18 8.53 -2.77
CA GLU A 3 15.21 9.09 -1.90
C GLU A 3 15.27 10.60 -2.17
N LEU A 4 15.05 11.40 -1.15
CA LEU A 4 15.25 12.86 -1.16
C LEU A 4 16.32 13.17 -0.13
N ALA A 5 17.50 13.58 -0.60
CA ALA A 5 18.70 13.73 0.23
C ALA A 5 18.94 12.49 1.12
N HIS A 6 18.76 12.64 2.43
CA HIS A 6 18.90 11.56 3.42
C HIS A 6 17.58 10.91 3.84
N THR A 7 16.44 11.40 3.36
CA THR A 7 15.12 10.80 3.61
C THR A 7 14.85 9.68 2.60
N LYS A 8 14.61 8.47 3.10
CA LYS A 8 14.40 7.27 2.28
C LYS A 8 13.04 6.67 2.56
N VAL A 9 12.23 6.57 1.51
CA VAL A 9 10.85 6.10 1.61
C VAL A 9 10.58 4.97 0.62
N LEU A 10 10.01 3.89 1.15
CA LEU A 10 9.46 2.79 0.37
C LEU A 10 7.95 2.95 0.33
N CYS A 11 7.35 2.83 -0.85
CA CYS A 11 5.92 2.85 -1.02
C CYS A 11 5.50 1.60 -1.80
N SER A 12 4.40 0.98 -1.37
CA SER A 12 3.76 -0.14 -2.03
C SER A 12 2.27 0.16 -2.17
N VAL A 13 1.76 0.01 -3.37
CA VAL A 13 0.33 0.17 -3.66
C VAL A 13 -0.23 -1.21 -3.93
N PHE A 14 -1.27 -1.57 -3.19
CA PHE A 14 -2.10 -2.70 -3.55
C PHE A 14 -3.24 -2.19 -4.41
N GLY A 15 -3.38 -2.84 -5.56
CA GLY A 15 -4.40 -2.50 -6.55
C GLY A 15 -5.82 -2.56 -5.97
N PRO A 16 -6.82 -2.11 -6.73
CA PRO A 16 -8.19 -2.09 -6.27
C PRO A 16 -8.64 -3.50 -5.87
N HIS A 17 -8.80 -3.72 -4.58
CA HIS A 17 -9.33 -4.96 -4.01
C HIS A 17 -10.72 -4.71 -3.44
N GLN A 18 -11.51 -5.76 -3.33
CA GLN A 18 -12.87 -5.65 -2.83
C GLN A 18 -12.85 -5.38 -1.33
N ALA A 19 -13.62 -4.37 -0.88
CA ALA A 19 -13.79 -4.12 0.55
C ALA A 19 -14.48 -5.33 1.22
N GLU A 20 -13.81 -6.00 2.15
CA GLU A 20 -14.43 -7.07 2.94
C GLU A 20 -15.39 -6.47 3.98
N GLY A 21 -16.64 -6.94 4.00
CA GLY A 21 -17.61 -6.62 5.05
C GLY A 21 -18.13 -5.17 5.09
N ARG A 22 -17.92 -4.36 4.04
CA ARG A 22 -18.44 -2.98 3.96
C ARG A 22 -19.74 -2.89 3.15
N GLU A 23 -20.61 -1.97 3.56
CA GLU A 23 -21.82 -1.61 2.84
C GLU A 23 -21.49 -1.05 1.44
N TYR A 24 -22.45 -1.15 0.53
CA TYR A 24 -22.29 -0.72 -0.85
C TYR A 24 -22.00 0.78 -0.95
N MET A 25 -20.81 1.12 -1.48
CA MET A 25 -20.40 2.50 -1.73
C MET A 25 -20.27 2.75 -3.24
N GLN A 26 -20.86 3.86 -3.67
CA GLN A 26 -20.83 4.33 -5.06
C GLN A 26 -19.45 4.84 -5.47
N GLN A 27 -18.63 5.27 -4.51
CA GLN A 27 -17.26 5.75 -4.73
C GLN A 27 -16.27 4.76 -4.12
N GLY A 28 -15.12 4.61 -4.78
CA GLY A 28 -13.99 3.87 -4.23
C GLY A 28 -13.40 4.56 -3.01
N GLN A 29 -12.69 3.79 -2.19
CA GLN A 29 -12.03 4.31 -1.00
C GLN A 29 -10.52 4.23 -1.16
N LEU A 30 -9.84 5.26 -0.63
CA LEU A 30 -8.39 5.29 -0.52
C LEU A 30 -8.02 5.05 0.93
N GLU A 31 -7.28 3.97 1.19
CA GLU A 31 -6.70 3.69 2.50
C GLU A 31 -5.20 3.96 2.45
N CYS A 32 -4.72 4.79 3.35
CA CYS A 32 -3.31 5.15 3.41
C CYS A 32 -2.77 4.81 4.79
N THR A 33 -1.66 4.07 4.83
CA THR A 33 -0.98 3.71 6.07
C THR A 33 0.49 4.06 5.97
N VAL A 34 0.94 4.96 6.84
CA VAL A 34 2.35 5.32 7.00
C VAL A 34 2.90 4.61 8.23
N ARG A 35 4.04 3.93 8.06
CA ARG A 35 4.80 3.29 9.12
C ARG A 35 6.22 3.82 9.11
N LEU A 36 6.75 4.14 10.28
CA LEU A 36 8.16 4.46 10.44
C LEU A 36 8.92 3.19 10.80
N ALA A 37 10.10 2.97 10.24
CA ALA A 37 10.99 1.92 10.73
C ALA A 37 11.51 2.28 12.13
N SER A 38 11.83 1.28 12.97
CA SER A 38 12.33 1.52 14.34
C SER A 38 13.67 2.24 14.37
N PHE A 39 14.40 2.17 13.26
CA PHE A 39 15.70 2.82 13.07
C PHE A 39 15.60 4.10 12.21
N ALA A 40 14.39 4.49 11.77
CA ALA A 40 14.24 5.58 10.80
C ALA A 40 14.65 6.94 11.36
N ARG A 41 14.37 7.21 12.64
CA ARG A 41 14.67 8.49 13.28
C ARG A 41 15.74 8.30 14.35
N ARG A 42 16.77 9.15 14.33
CA ARG A 42 17.83 9.15 15.35
C ARG A 42 17.20 9.45 16.71
N GLY A 43 17.31 8.50 17.65
CA GLY A 43 16.72 8.64 18.99
C GLY A 43 15.30 8.08 19.14
N ALA A 44 14.68 7.54 18.09
CA ALA A 44 13.42 6.77 18.20
C ALA A 44 13.69 5.38 18.81
N CYS A 45 14.14 5.36 20.06
CA CYS A 45 14.45 4.16 20.81
C CYS A 45 13.43 3.97 21.95
N ARG A 46 12.72 2.84 21.92
CA ARG A 46 12.08 2.11 23.05
C ARG A 46 10.60 2.29 23.37
N THR A 47 9.83 3.20 22.81
CA THR A 47 8.37 3.20 23.07
C THR A 47 7.59 2.11 22.33
N ARG A 48 8.26 1.29 21.50
CA ARG A 48 7.71 0.05 20.92
C ARG A 48 7.70 -1.14 21.89
N ALA A 49 7.99 -0.92 23.18
CA ALA A 49 7.97 -1.97 24.20
C ALA A 49 6.55 -2.46 24.57
N GLY A 50 5.49 -1.94 23.95
CA GLY A 50 4.09 -2.25 24.28
C GLY A 50 3.17 -2.42 23.06
N GLY A 51 3.49 -3.38 22.18
CA GLY A 51 2.54 -3.90 21.18
C GLY A 51 2.46 -3.13 19.84
N PRO A 52 1.58 -3.58 18.93
CA PRO A 52 1.42 -3.04 17.57
C PRO A 52 0.63 -1.71 17.54
N SER A 53 0.77 -0.86 18.56
CA SER A 53 0.08 0.44 18.60
C SER A 53 0.71 1.36 17.55
N VAL A 54 -0.13 1.85 16.63
CA VAL A 54 0.24 2.90 15.66
C VAL A 54 0.55 4.15 16.45
N SER A 55 1.72 4.76 16.22
CA SER A 55 2.06 6.03 16.89
C SER A 55 1.05 7.11 16.48
N ALA A 56 0.76 8.06 17.36
CA ALA A 56 -0.10 9.20 17.02
C ALA A 56 0.44 9.98 15.80
N GLU A 57 1.76 10.08 15.68
CA GLU A 57 2.47 10.69 14.55
C GLU A 57 2.27 9.92 13.25
N GLU A 58 2.41 8.58 13.27
CA GLU A 58 2.12 7.72 12.11
C GLU A 58 0.67 7.87 11.65
N ARG A 59 -0.26 7.97 12.60
CA ARG A 59 -1.67 8.17 12.30
C ARG A 59 -1.93 9.54 11.67
N ALA A 60 -1.31 10.61 12.18
CA ALA A 60 -1.42 11.94 11.60
C ALA A 60 -0.87 11.97 10.16
N LEU A 61 0.33 11.42 9.94
CA LEU A 61 0.92 11.32 8.60
C LEU A 61 0.05 10.50 7.62
N SER A 62 -0.59 9.45 8.11
CA SER A 62 -1.50 8.63 7.30
C SER A 62 -2.74 9.40 6.86
N LEU A 63 -3.29 10.24 7.75
CA LEU A 63 -4.43 11.11 7.43
C LEU A 63 -4.04 12.21 6.44
N ASP A 64 -2.90 12.86 6.66
CA ASP A 64 -2.38 13.89 5.75
C ASP A 64 -2.12 13.33 4.35
N LEU A 65 -1.53 12.12 4.26
CA LEU A 65 -1.27 11.46 3.00
C LEU A 65 -2.57 11.05 2.29
N ALA A 66 -3.58 10.56 3.02
CA ALA A 66 -4.90 10.28 2.47
C ALA A 66 -5.56 11.55 1.93
N ALA A 67 -5.50 12.66 2.68
CA ALA A 67 -6.05 13.95 2.27
C ALA A 67 -5.35 14.51 1.03
N ALA A 68 -4.02 14.41 0.95
CA ALA A 68 -3.23 14.88 -0.19
C ALA A 68 -3.53 14.10 -1.49
N LEU A 69 -3.80 12.80 -1.38
CA LEU A 69 -4.00 11.91 -2.52
C LEU A 69 -5.46 11.76 -2.94
N ALA A 70 -6.42 11.95 -2.03
CA ALA A 70 -7.85 11.87 -2.32
C ALA A 70 -8.29 12.66 -3.57
N PRO A 71 -7.90 13.94 -3.78
CA PRO A 71 -8.27 14.68 -4.98
C PRO A 71 -7.54 14.22 -6.25
N SER A 72 -6.44 13.48 -6.13
CA SER A 72 -5.65 13.00 -7.26
C SER A 72 -6.19 11.71 -7.87
N VAL A 73 -6.85 10.86 -7.07
CA VAL A 73 -7.31 9.54 -7.50
C VAL A 73 -8.74 9.61 -8.04
N GLN A 74 -8.98 8.94 -9.16
CA GLN A 74 -10.29 8.86 -9.81
C GLN A 74 -11.22 7.85 -9.11
N LEU A 75 -11.58 8.12 -7.85
CA LEU A 75 -12.39 7.21 -7.01
C LEU A 75 -13.76 6.85 -7.61
N HIS A 76 -14.32 7.72 -8.47
CA HIS A 76 -15.58 7.46 -9.19
C HIS A 76 -15.53 6.28 -10.18
N LEU A 77 -14.35 5.89 -10.67
CA LEU A 77 -14.19 4.74 -11.57
C LEU A 77 -14.04 3.40 -10.83
N LEU A 78 -13.94 3.45 -9.50
CA LEU A 78 -13.59 2.30 -8.65
C LEU A 78 -14.70 2.00 -7.62
N PRO A 79 -15.96 1.77 -8.04
CA PRO A 79 -17.03 1.46 -7.09
C PRO A 79 -16.75 0.13 -6.36
N LYS A 80 -17.05 0.07 -5.05
CA LYS A 80 -16.80 -1.10 -4.16
C LYS A 80 -15.32 -1.50 -3.98
N SER A 81 -14.39 -0.77 -4.59
CA SER A 81 -12.96 -1.08 -4.51
C SER A 81 -12.25 -0.18 -3.50
N VAL A 82 -11.25 -0.75 -2.86
CA VAL A 82 -10.33 -0.04 -1.97
C VAL A 82 -8.94 -0.10 -2.58
N VAL A 83 -8.31 1.07 -2.69
CA VAL A 83 -6.90 1.18 -3.03
C VAL A 83 -6.13 1.38 -1.73
N ALA A 84 -5.25 0.45 -1.41
CA ALA A 84 -4.46 0.51 -0.18
C ALA A 84 -3.02 0.93 -0.50
N VAL A 85 -2.61 2.08 0.04
CA VAL A 85 -1.26 2.63 -0.11
C VAL A 85 -0.53 2.47 1.22
N HIS A 86 0.56 1.71 1.22
CA HIS A 86 1.41 1.56 2.38
C HIS A 86 2.75 2.22 2.13
N VAL A 87 3.14 3.07 3.07
CA VAL A 87 4.40 3.81 3.03
C VAL A 87 5.23 3.39 4.24
N LEU A 88 6.44 2.92 3.98
CA LEU A 88 7.43 2.58 4.99
C LEU A 88 8.58 3.58 4.89
N VAL A 89 8.76 4.37 5.95
CA VAL A 89 9.87 5.32 6.08
C VAL A 89 11.07 4.57 6.64
N LEU A 90 12.15 4.51 5.87
CA LEU A 90 13.38 3.82 6.25
C LEU A 90 14.35 4.75 6.97
N GLN A 91 14.42 6.01 6.53
CA GLN A 91 15.26 7.05 7.11
C GLN A 91 14.51 8.38 7.03
N ASP A 92 14.49 9.09 8.15
CA ASP A 92 13.81 10.38 8.32
C ASP A 92 14.86 11.47 8.55
N ASP A 93 14.84 12.50 7.68
CA ASP A 93 15.64 13.71 7.82
C ASP A 93 14.79 14.99 7.66
N GLY A 94 13.56 15.00 8.19
CA GLY A 94 12.71 16.20 8.26
C GLY A 94 11.68 16.35 7.12
N GLY A 95 11.93 15.72 5.96
CA GLY A 95 11.05 15.77 4.79
C GLY A 95 10.10 14.58 4.61
N VAL A 96 9.69 13.89 5.67
CA VAL A 96 8.98 12.60 5.54
C VAL A 96 7.63 12.73 4.83
N LEU A 97 6.84 13.75 5.15
CA LEU A 97 5.50 13.91 4.56
C LEU A 97 5.59 14.21 3.05
N SER A 98 6.45 15.14 2.66
CA SER A 98 6.69 15.52 1.26
C SER A 98 7.22 14.34 0.45
N ALA A 99 8.20 13.61 1.00
CA ALA A 99 8.74 12.39 0.40
C ALA A 99 7.66 11.30 0.26
N ALA A 100 6.85 11.09 1.30
CA ALA A 100 5.80 10.08 1.31
C ALA A 100 4.71 10.35 0.26
N VAL A 101 4.23 11.59 0.15
CA VAL A 101 3.22 11.99 -0.85
C VAL A 101 3.75 11.83 -2.27
N SER A 102 4.99 12.25 -2.52
CA SER A 102 5.62 12.14 -3.84
C SER A 102 5.89 10.67 -4.21
N CYS A 103 6.36 9.84 -3.25
CA CYS A 103 6.53 8.40 -3.46
C CYS A 103 5.19 7.73 -3.76
N ALA A 104 4.16 7.99 -2.95
CA ALA A 104 2.85 7.40 -3.10
C ALA A 104 2.23 7.75 -4.47
N SER A 105 2.36 8.99 -4.92
CA SER A 105 1.90 9.42 -6.24
C SER A 105 2.59 8.67 -7.38
N LEU A 106 3.91 8.49 -7.29
CA LEU A 106 4.65 7.67 -8.25
C LEU A 106 4.23 6.21 -8.22
N ALA A 107 4.00 5.64 -7.04
CA ALA A 107 3.56 4.25 -6.91
C ALA A 107 2.14 4.03 -7.42
N LEU A 108 1.23 4.99 -7.24
CA LEU A 108 -0.11 4.95 -7.81
C LEU A 108 -0.07 5.00 -9.34
N ALA A 109 0.80 5.86 -9.90
CA ALA A 109 1.02 5.92 -11.34
C ALA A 109 1.66 4.63 -11.88
N ASP A 110 2.60 4.03 -11.14
CA ASP A 110 3.24 2.76 -11.47
C ASP A 110 2.25 1.59 -11.43
N ALA A 111 1.28 1.62 -10.52
CA ALA A 111 0.19 0.66 -10.40
C ALA A 111 -0.92 0.87 -11.45
N THR A 112 -0.77 1.83 -12.37
CA THR A 112 -1.73 2.15 -13.45
C THR A 112 -3.15 2.45 -12.95
N ILE A 113 -3.26 3.06 -11.77
CA ILE A 113 -4.54 3.51 -11.23
C ILE A 113 -4.95 4.82 -11.92
N GLY A 114 -6.24 5.02 -12.18
CA GLY A 114 -6.75 6.26 -12.75
C GLY A 114 -6.44 7.46 -11.84
N LEU A 115 -5.61 8.38 -12.33
CA LEU A 115 -5.23 9.62 -11.64
C LEU A 115 -5.63 10.82 -12.50
N TYR A 116 -6.09 11.90 -11.88
CA TYR A 116 -6.24 13.20 -12.55
C TYR A 116 -4.88 13.84 -12.83
N GLY A 117 -3.92 13.64 -11.93
CA GLY A 117 -2.54 14.08 -12.08
C GLY A 117 -1.68 13.60 -10.90
N MET A 118 -0.37 13.57 -11.11
CA MET A 118 0.59 13.21 -10.06
C MET A 118 0.73 14.37 -9.09
N VAL A 119 0.71 14.08 -7.79
CA VAL A 119 0.95 15.06 -6.73
C VAL A 119 2.44 15.12 -6.44
N ALA A 120 2.99 16.33 -6.43
CA ALA A 120 4.33 16.62 -5.95
C ALA A 120 4.20 17.41 -4.64
N ALA A 121 5.04 17.08 -3.67
CA ALA A 121 5.04 17.75 -2.38
C ALA A 121 6.45 18.18 -1.99
N VAL A 122 6.57 19.38 -1.45
CA VAL A 122 7.81 19.97 -0.95
C VAL A 122 7.54 20.50 0.46
N GLY A 123 8.47 20.18 1.35
CA GLY A 123 8.50 20.71 2.72
C GLY A 123 9.57 21.79 2.82
N GLY A 124 9.39 22.71 3.76
CA GLY A 124 10.33 23.78 4.03
C GLY A 124 10.19 24.31 5.45
N GLY A 125 11.23 24.98 5.92
CA GLY A 125 11.31 25.59 7.23
C GLY A 125 11.56 27.09 7.12
N MET A 126 11.05 27.83 8.09
CA MET A 126 11.37 29.26 8.23
C MET A 126 12.50 29.44 9.24
N LEU A 127 13.71 29.69 8.73
CA LEU A 127 14.89 29.97 9.54
C LEU A 127 15.10 31.49 9.64
N GLY A 128 14.72 32.05 10.78
CA GLY A 128 14.90 33.48 11.06
C GLY A 128 14.18 34.36 10.04
N GLU A 129 14.94 35.03 9.17
CA GLU A 129 14.41 35.93 8.14
C GLU A 129 14.26 35.31 6.74
N ALA A 130 14.66 34.05 6.55
CA ALA A 130 14.62 33.37 5.25
C ALA A 130 13.71 32.14 5.27
N VAL A 131 13.02 31.90 4.15
CA VAL A 131 12.30 30.65 3.90
C VAL A 131 13.23 29.72 3.13
N ALA A 132 13.48 28.54 3.66
CA ALA A 132 14.23 27.49 3.00
C ALA A 132 13.30 26.36 2.57
N LEU A 133 13.50 25.85 1.35
CA LEU A 133 12.86 24.63 0.86
C LEU A 133 13.79 23.44 1.12
N ASP A 134 13.19 22.28 1.34
CA ASP A 134 13.87 21.00 1.56
C ASP A 134 14.84 21.05 2.76
N CYS A 135 14.32 21.50 3.91
CA CYS A 135 15.10 21.59 5.13
C CYS A 135 15.41 20.22 5.73
N ASP A 136 16.65 20.06 6.20
CA ASP A 136 17.08 18.89 6.96
C ASP A 136 16.46 18.90 8.37
N ALA A 137 16.51 17.77 9.09
CA ALA A 137 15.96 17.68 10.44
C ALA A 137 16.58 18.72 11.41
N ALA A 138 17.89 18.96 11.29
CA ALA A 138 18.59 19.95 12.11
C ALA A 138 18.15 21.39 11.84
N GLU A 139 17.83 21.70 10.58
CA GLU A 139 17.33 23.02 10.20
C GLU A 139 15.88 23.20 10.65
N LEU A 140 15.07 22.14 10.55
CA LEU A 140 13.69 22.15 11.03
C LEU A 140 13.61 22.38 12.54
N ASP A 141 14.51 21.76 13.31
CA ASP A 141 14.61 21.96 14.76
C ASP A 141 15.02 23.40 15.13
N ALA A 142 15.81 24.07 14.26
CA ALA A 142 16.19 25.47 14.43
C ALA A 142 15.15 26.47 13.88
N SER A 143 14.16 25.98 13.12
CA SER A 143 13.16 26.80 12.46
C SER A 143 12.07 27.27 13.43
N VAL A 144 11.48 28.43 13.14
CA VAL A 144 10.35 28.99 13.92
C VAL A 144 9.01 28.34 13.53
N GLY A 145 8.96 27.78 12.34
CA GLY A 145 7.81 27.07 11.81
C GLY A 145 8.17 26.27 10.56
N SER A 146 7.35 25.27 10.28
CA SER A 146 7.45 24.38 9.13
C SER A 146 6.23 24.53 8.22
N LEU A 147 6.46 24.39 6.93
CA LEU A 147 5.46 24.45 5.90
C LEU A 147 5.64 23.27 4.94
N THR A 148 4.60 22.48 4.74
CA THR A 148 4.56 21.44 3.71
C THR A 148 3.43 21.74 2.74
N VAL A 149 3.79 21.80 1.47
CA VAL A 149 2.85 22.07 0.37
C VAL A 149 2.82 20.85 -0.53
N ALA A 150 1.63 20.36 -0.84
CA ALA A 150 1.41 19.38 -1.89
C ALA A 150 0.49 19.98 -2.95
N CYS A 151 0.87 19.82 -4.21
CA CYS A 151 0.08 20.30 -5.32
C CYS A 151 0.09 19.31 -6.48
N MET A 152 -0.88 19.49 -7.38
CA MET A 152 -0.96 18.81 -8.65
C MET A 152 -0.62 19.82 -9.75
N PRO A 153 0.64 19.88 -10.24
CA PRO A 153 1.06 20.92 -11.17
C PRO A 153 0.34 20.90 -12.52
N ALA A 154 -0.20 19.74 -12.91
CA ALA A 154 -0.98 19.60 -14.15
C ALA A 154 -2.30 20.38 -14.12
N LEU A 155 -2.91 20.56 -12.94
CA LEU A 155 -4.15 21.30 -12.76
C LEU A 155 -3.94 22.63 -12.02
N ASP A 156 -2.71 22.94 -11.63
CA ASP A 156 -2.34 24.06 -10.76
C ASP A 156 -3.22 24.12 -9.48
N GLN A 157 -3.49 22.95 -8.90
CA GLN A 157 -4.34 22.79 -7.73
C GLN A 157 -3.53 22.36 -6.51
N LEU A 158 -3.71 23.09 -5.42
CA LEU A 158 -3.16 22.72 -4.11
C LEU A 158 -4.03 21.62 -3.49
N THR A 159 -3.41 20.51 -3.08
CA THR A 159 -4.11 19.36 -2.49
C THR A 159 -3.98 19.33 -0.97
N LEU A 160 -2.80 19.67 -0.44
CA LEU A 160 -2.54 19.71 0.99
C LEU A 160 -1.66 20.92 1.32
N LEU A 161 -2.04 21.65 2.37
CA LEU A 161 -1.19 22.64 3.01
C LEU A 161 -1.13 22.29 4.49
N ARG A 162 0.05 21.93 4.99
CA ARG A 162 0.32 21.72 6.40
C ARG A 162 1.29 22.78 6.88
N HIS A 163 0.88 23.52 7.89
CA HIS A 163 1.66 24.61 8.46
C HIS A 163 1.70 24.45 9.97
N GLU A 164 2.89 24.41 10.55
CA GLU A 164 3.09 24.27 11.98
C GLU A 164 4.07 25.34 12.48
N GLY A 165 3.75 25.96 13.61
CA GLY A 165 4.60 26.99 14.21
C GLY A 165 3.99 28.39 14.18
N ALA A 166 4.72 29.32 14.77
CA ALA A 166 4.28 30.68 15.02
C ALA A 166 4.99 31.66 14.08
N VAL A 167 4.61 31.62 12.81
CA VAL A 167 5.19 32.48 11.78
C VAL A 167 4.15 33.47 11.23
N PRO A 168 4.57 34.69 10.86
CA PRO A 168 3.68 35.71 10.35
C PRO A 168 3.11 35.33 8.98
N PHE A 169 1.87 35.76 8.72
CA PHE A 169 1.12 35.40 7.52
C PHE A 169 1.84 35.75 6.21
N GLU A 170 2.51 36.90 6.17
CA GLU A 170 3.28 37.36 5.00
C GLU A 170 4.37 36.35 4.62
N ARG A 171 5.06 35.79 5.61
CA ARG A 171 6.11 34.77 5.39
C ARG A 171 5.52 33.43 4.98
N ALA A 172 4.35 33.08 5.52
CA ALA A 172 3.65 31.86 5.10
C ALA A 172 3.25 31.91 3.62
N ILE A 173 2.86 33.08 3.12
CA ILE A 173 2.57 33.26 1.68
C ILE A 173 3.84 33.15 0.85
N GLU A 174 4.93 33.81 1.26
CA GLU A 174 6.23 33.73 0.59
C GLU A 174 6.70 32.27 0.48
N GLY A 175 6.62 31.52 1.58
CA GLY A 175 6.97 30.10 1.60
C GLY A 175 6.03 29.22 0.77
N LEU A 176 4.75 29.56 0.70
CA LEU A 176 3.79 28.86 -0.15
C LEU A 176 4.10 29.05 -1.64
N GLN A 177 4.37 30.29 -2.06
CA GLN A 177 4.74 30.60 -3.45
C GLN A 177 6.01 29.86 -3.87
N LEU A 178 7.04 29.94 -3.01
CA LEU A 178 8.30 29.23 -3.24
C LEU A 178 8.07 27.70 -3.28
N GLY A 179 7.23 27.17 -2.40
CA GLY A 179 6.85 25.76 -2.37
C GLY A 179 6.13 25.29 -3.64
N LEU A 180 5.24 26.11 -4.21
CA LEU A 180 4.55 25.81 -5.48
C LEU A 180 5.53 25.75 -6.65
N GLU A 181 6.47 26.70 -6.72
CA GLU A 181 7.55 26.67 -7.71
C GLU A 181 8.41 25.41 -7.56
N GLY A 182 8.80 25.06 -6.32
CA GLY A 182 9.55 23.84 -6.03
C GLY A 182 8.81 22.56 -6.44
N CYS A 183 7.50 22.49 -6.20
CA CYS A 183 6.69 21.35 -6.60
C CYS A 183 6.62 21.20 -8.13
N SER A 184 6.59 22.30 -8.87
CA SER A 184 6.61 22.26 -10.35
C SER A 184 7.91 21.64 -10.89
N LEU A 185 9.05 21.97 -10.28
CA LEU A 185 10.36 21.40 -10.62
C LEU A 185 10.42 19.91 -10.27
N LEU A 186 9.96 19.54 -9.07
CA LEU A 186 9.93 18.16 -8.62
C LEU A 186 9.05 17.29 -9.54
N HIS A 187 7.88 17.80 -9.93
CA HIS A 187 6.98 17.12 -10.86
C HIS A 187 7.64 16.82 -12.21
N GLY A 188 8.41 17.77 -12.76
CA GLY A 188 9.17 17.54 -13.98
C GLY A 188 10.15 16.36 -13.86
N GLN A 189 10.86 16.28 -12.74
CA GLN A 189 11.79 15.18 -12.47
C GLN A 189 11.05 13.84 -12.25
N MET A 190 9.94 13.85 -11.51
CA MET A 190 9.10 12.67 -11.27
C MET A 190 8.55 12.11 -12.59
N ALA A 191 8.02 12.97 -13.47
CA ALA A 191 7.49 12.59 -14.76
C ALA A 191 8.60 12.00 -15.68
N ALA A 192 9.78 12.61 -15.69
CA ALA A 192 10.92 12.09 -16.44
C ALA A 192 11.39 10.73 -15.92
N ALA A 193 11.44 10.54 -14.61
CA ALA A 193 11.80 9.27 -13.98
C ALA A 193 10.79 8.17 -14.32
N LEU A 194 9.49 8.47 -14.24
CA LEU A 194 8.43 7.51 -14.57
C LEU A 194 8.50 7.09 -16.05
N ARG A 195 8.68 8.03 -16.98
CA ARG A 195 8.84 7.73 -18.42
C ARG A 195 10.01 6.78 -18.67
N LYS A 196 11.18 7.08 -18.09
CA LYS A 196 12.37 6.22 -18.19
C LYS A 196 12.12 4.82 -17.62
N ALA A 197 11.42 4.71 -16.50
CA ALA A 197 11.09 3.44 -15.87
C ALA A 197 10.15 2.59 -16.74
N VAL A 198 9.12 3.20 -17.32
CA VAL A 198 8.18 2.54 -18.24
C VAL A 198 8.90 2.05 -19.50
N GLU A 199 9.74 2.90 -20.12
CA GLU A 199 10.55 2.51 -21.28
C GLU A 199 11.50 1.35 -20.97
N ALA A 200 12.15 1.37 -19.80
CA ALA A 200 13.03 0.30 -19.36
C ALA A 200 12.27 -1.02 -19.16
N ARG A 201 11.08 -0.98 -18.54
CA ARG A 201 10.20 -2.15 -18.38
C ARG A 201 9.72 -2.69 -19.72
N ALA A 202 9.34 -1.82 -20.66
CA ALA A 202 8.94 -2.23 -22.00
C ALA A 202 10.08 -2.98 -22.71
N ARG A 203 11.32 -2.48 -22.63
CA ARG A 203 12.51 -3.17 -23.18
C ARG A 203 12.77 -4.52 -22.52
N GLN A 204 12.58 -4.60 -21.19
CA GLN A 204 12.74 -5.84 -20.44
C GLN A 204 11.67 -6.88 -20.78
N ALA A 205 10.42 -6.46 -20.99
CA ALA A 205 9.33 -7.35 -21.41
C ALA A 205 9.64 -7.99 -22.77
N VAL A 206 10.04 -7.17 -23.76
CA VAL A 206 10.44 -7.67 -25.08
C VAL A 206 11.64 -8.62 -25.00
N ALA A 207 12.63 -8.30 -24.15
CA ALA A 207 13.78 -9.18 -23.94
C ALA A 207 13.42 -10.49 -23.21
N ALA A 208 12.45 -10.44 -22.29
CA ALA A 208 11.96 -11.62 -21.58
C ALA A 208 11.16 -12.54 -22.51
N GLU A 209 10.30 -11.98 -23.37
CA GLU A 209 9.58 -12.71 -24.41
C GLU A 209 10.55 -13.36 -25.41
N ALA A 210 11.58 -12.64 -25.84
CA ALA A 210 12.62 -13.20 -26.71
C ALA A 210 13.40 -14.34 -26.03
N ARG A 211 13.73 -14.22 -24.73
CA ARG A 211 14.37 -15.28 -23.95
C ARG A 211 13.45 -16.49 -23.75
N ALA A 212 12.15 -16.25 -23.50
CA ALA A 212 11.15 -17.31 -23.36
C ALA A 212 10.97 -18.07 -24.68
N ALA A 213 10.93 -17.37 -25.82
CA ALA A 213 10.88 -17.98 -27.15
C ALA A 213 12.15 -18.78 -27.47
N GLN A 214 13.34 -18.27 -27.10
CA GLN A 214 14.61 -18.99 -27.25
C GLN A 214 14.69 -20.23 -26.35
N ALA A 215 14.18 -20.17 -25.12
CA ALA A 215 14.12 -21.32 -24.21
C ALA A 215 13.15 -22.41 -24.72
N LEU A 216 12.00 -22.00 -25.28
CA LEU A 216 11.08 -22.93 -25.96
C LEU A 216 11.73 -23.57 -27.20
N ALA A 217 12.45 -22.80 -28.01
CA ALA A 217 13.17 -23.33 -29.17
C ALA A 217 14.28 -24.33 -28.78
N HIS A 218 14.99 -24.07 -27.67
CA HIS A 218 15.99 -24.97 -27.13
C HIS A 218 15.38 -26.26 -26.57
N HIS A 219 14.21 -26.19 -25.91
CA HIS A 219 13.47 -27.38 -25.46
C HIS A 219 12.92 -28.21 -26.63
N VAL A 220 12.43 -27.57 -27.70
CA VAL A 220 11.96 -28.27 -28.91
C VAL A 220 13.11 -28.91 -29.67
N ALA A 221 14.28 -28.27 -29.73
CA ALA A 221 15.48 -28.83 -30.35
C ALA A 221 16.04 -30.06 -29.59
N GLN A 222 15.80 -30.16 -28.28
CA GLN A 222 16.18 -31.32 -27.47
C GLN A 222 15.12 -32.44 -27.44
N GLY A 223 13.92 -32.21 -27.98
CA GLY A 223 12.83 -33.19 -28.05
C GLY A 223 12.76 -34.00 -29.35
N GLY A 224 13.80 -33.94 -30.18
CA GLY A 224 13.83 -34.52 -31.53
C GLY A 224 14.76 -35.71 -31.69
N GLU A 225 14.68 -36.76 -30.86
CA GLU A 225 15.20 -38.09 -31.19
C GLU A 225 14.32 -39.19 -30.55
N GLN A 226 13.59 -39.90 -31.44
CA GLN A 226 12.61 -41.01 -31.31
C GLN A 226 13.26 -42.34 -30.83
N PRO A 227 12.55 -43.48 -30.54
CA PRO A 227 11.33 -43.96 -31.22
C PRO A 227 10.30 -44.74 -30.38
N ALA A 228 9.23 -45.13 -31.10
CA ALA A 228 8.22 -46.11 -30.71
C ALA A 228 8.82 -47.41 -30.14
N GLY A 229 8.28 -47.86 -29.01
CA GLY A 229 8.50 -49.18 -28.44
C GLY A 229 7.21 -49.66 -27.77
N GLU A 230 6.71 -50.78 -28.25
CA GLU A 230 5.48 -51.47 -27.85
C GLU A 230 5.35 -51.64 -26.32
N ALA A 231 4.13 -51.42 -25.81
CA ALA A 231 3.73 -51.94 -24.52
C ALA A 231 3.39 -53.44 -24.67
N PRO A 232 4.02 -54.37 -23.93
CA PRO A 232 3.55 -55.74 -23.89
C PRO A 232 2.36 -55.85 -22.95
N ILE A 233 1.29 -56.41 -23.49
CA ILE A 233 0.13 -56.94 -22.78
C ILE A 233 0.53 -58.35 -22.31
N ALA A 234 0.43 -58.64 -21.02
CA ALA A 234 0.57 -60.00 -20.50
C ALA A 234 -0.43 -60.25 -19.37
N ASP A 235 -1.53 -60.88 -19.78
CA ASP A 235 -2.18 -62.05 -19.18
C ASP A 235 -2.56 -62.11 -17.70
N MET A 236 -3.88 -62.01 -17.56
CA MET A 236 -4.81 -62.72 -16.68
C MET A 236 -4.41 -64.17 -16.33
N GLU A 237 -4.25 -64.48 -15.05
CA GLU A 237 -4.61 -65.80 -14.49
C GLU A 237 -5.63 -65.61 -13.37
N ALA A 238 -6.75 -66.32 -13.53
CA ALA A 238 -7.87 -66.41 -12.62
C ALA A 238 -7.79 -67.69 -11.79
N VAL A 239 -8.78 -67.84 -10.88
CA VAL A 239 -9.22 -69.06 -10.17
C VAL A 239 -8.58 -69.21 -8.77
N ALA A 240 -9.28 -69.39 -7.65
CA ALA A 240 -10.67 -69.79 -7.35
C ALA A 240 -11.10 -69.31 -5.96
N ASP A 241 -12.40 -69.02 -5.80
CA ASP A 241 -13.13 -69.14 -4.53
C ASP A 241 -13.31 -70.63 -4.14
N PRO A 242 -13.47 -70.94 -2.84
CA PRO A 242 -14.78 -71.46 -2.45
C PRO A 242 -15.31 -70.93 -1.10
N SER A 243 -16.61 -71.12 -0.97
CA SER A 243 -17.57 -70.68 0.05
C SER A 243 -17.49 -71.39 1.43
N ASP A 244 -18.37 -70.91 2.32
CA ASP A 244 -18.82 -71.41 3.64
C ASP A 244 -18.11 -70.79 4.85
N GLY A 245 -18.76 -70.23 5.89
CA GLY A 245 -20.15 -70.24 6.35
C GLY A 245 -20.15 -70.23 7.90
N ALA A 246 -21.16 -69.61 8.53
CA ALA A 246 -21.45 -69.55 9.99
C ALA A 246 -20.69 -68.45 10.81
N ASP A 247 -21.24 -67.80 11.83
CA ASP A 247 -22.56 -67.75 12.47
C ASP A 247 -22.58 -66.56 13.47
N ARG A 248 -23.77 -65.97 13.67
CA ARG A 248 -24.37 -65.43 14.94
C ARG A 248 -23.63 -64.37 15.79
N ALA A 249 -24.24 -63.18 15.92
CA ALA A 249 -24.92 -62.63 17.12
C ALA A 249 -24.01 -61.59 17.84
N ASP A 250 -24.43 -60.48 18.46
CA ASP A 250 -25.70 -60.01 19.00
C ASP A 250 -25.70 -58.46 19.06
N GLY A 251 -26.88 -57.85 19.18
CA GLY A 251 -27.12 -56.42 18.92
C GLY A 251 -26.83 -55.42 20.04
N ALA A 252 -27.14 -54.14 19.75
CA ALA A 252 -27.85 -53.22 20.64
C ALA A 252 -28.21 -51.92 19.91
N ASP A 253 -29.52 -51.65 19.88
CA ASP A 253 -30.22 -50.43 19.53
C ASP A 253 -29.83 -49.19 20.36
N ALA A 254 -30.08 -48.00 19.78
CA ALA A 254 -30.67 -46.77 20.35
C ALA A 254 -29.96 -45.51 19.81
N LYS A 255 -30.39 -44.85 18.73
CA LYS A 255 -31.62 -44.08 18.46
C LYS A 255 -31.76 -42.77 19.27
N VAL A 256 -32.11 -41.72 18.52
CA VAL A 256 -32.77 -40.44 18.90
C VAL A 256 -31.81 -39.31 19.30
N ARG A 257 -31.57 -38.26 18.49
CA ARG A 257 -32.47 -37.28 17.83
C ARG A 257 -33.28 -36.40 18.80
N GLY A 258 -32.60 -35.37 19.32
CA GLY A 258 -33.01 -34.00 19.02
C GLY A 258 -33.77 -33.20 20.07
N LYS A 259 -33.51 -31.88 19.94
CA LYS A 259 -34.33 -30.70 20.27
C LYS A 259 -34.37 -30.21 21.72
N ARG A 260 -33.89 -28.95 21.82
CA ARG A 260 -34.54 -27.78 22.46
C ARG A 260 -34.65 -27.87 23.99
N SER A 261 -34.52 -26.82 24.79
CA SER A 261 -34.55 -25.37 24.59
C SER A 261 -34.39 -24.73 25.97
N ARG A 262 -33.89 -23.49 25.97
CA ARG A 262 -34.33 -22.37 26.82
C ARG A 262 -33.97 -22.37 28.31
N ASP A 263 -33.90 -21.11 28.76
CA ASP A 263 -34.00 -20.59 30.12
C ASP A 263 -32.71 -20.52 30.95
N VAL A 264 -32.09 -19.32 30.94
CA VAL A 264 -32.06 -18.47 32.14
C VAL A 264 -32.19 -17.00 31.72
N MET A 265 -33.33 -16.41 32.05
CA MET A 265 -33.60 -14.97 32.16
C MET A 265 -33.79 -14.69 33.65
N ALA A 266 -33.07 -13.72 34.22
CA ALA A 266 -33.50 -12.93 35.40
C ALA A 266 -32.37 -11.99 35.85
N MET A 267 -32.54 -10.68 35.64
CA MET A 267 -32.81 -9.68 36.69
C MET A 267 -31.53 -9.00 37.19
N LYS A 268 -31.46 -7.69 37.48
CA LYS A 268 -32.43 -6.59 37.66
C LYS A 268 -31.61 -5.29 37.64
N GLY A 269 -32.11 -4.23 36.99
CA GLY A 269 -32.50 -2.97 37.67
C GLY A 269 -31.39 -1.91 37.60
N GLY A 270 -31.62 -0.63 37.31
CA GLY A 270 -32.82 0.18 37.20
C GLY A 270 -32.45 1.62 37.59
N GLU A 271 -33.12 2.60 36.96
CA GLU A 271 -33.27 4.00 37.39
C GLU A 271 -32.03 4.93 37.38
N ALA A 272 -32.11 6.24 37.10
CA ALA A 272 -33.20 7.13 36.68
C ALA A 272 -32.62 8.50 36.26
N ALA A 273 -33.48 9.27 35.61
CA ALA A 273 -33.71 10.71 35.81
C ALA A 273 -32.88 11.77 35.04
N ARG A 274 -33.66 12.51 34.25
CA ARG A 274 -33.60 13.93 33.85
C ARG A 274 -32.83 14.29 32.59
#